data_AF-X1QNU3-F1
#
_entry.id   AF-X1QNU3-F1
#
_cell.length_a   1.000
_cell.length_b   1.000
_cell.length_c   1.000
_cell.angle_alpha   90.00
_cell.angle_beta   90.00
_cell.angle_gamma   90.00
#
_symmetry.space_group_name_H-M   'P 1'
#
loop_
_entity.id
_entity.type
_entity.pdbx_description
1 polymer ?
#
loop_
_entity_poly.entity_id
_entity_poly.type
_entity_poly.pdbx_seq_one_letter_code
_entity_poly.pdbx_strand_id
1 'polypeptide(L)'
;GDYVGGFVGYFAGGTIDRCYSTSNVIGTSDVGGFVGYAAGTSITNCYAKGNATNTGDSYGCAGFAGGGSSGTTLDDCYSTGIPTGGTYNGGFCGYGSATITDCFWDTETSGTETSDGGTGKTTALMKTKATFTDAGWDFTTPIWYINPTINDGYPAFIGVVTRIKGNPNIDQLIYQHVERMGR
;
A
#
# COMPACT_ATOMS: atom_id res chain seq x y z
N GLY A 1 9.66 -18.61 -5.55
CA GLY A 1 9.21 -18.07 -6.84
C GLY A 1 9.97 -16.79 -7.06
N ASP A 2 10.29 -16.48 -8.32
CA ASP A 2 11.16 -15.34 -8.62
C ASP A 2 10.43 -14.01 -8.43
N TYR A 3 9.21 -13.89 -8.95
CA TYR A 3 8.35 -12.74 -8.74
C TYR A 3 7.24 -13.08 -7.75
N VAL A 4 7.23 -12.45 -6.57
CA VAL A 4 6.25 -12.73 -5.52
C VAL A 4 5.68 -11.43 -4.97
N GLY A 5 4.36 -11.29 -5.07
CA GLY A 5 3.61 -10.21 -4.45
C GLY A 5 2.46 -10.76 -3.63
N GLY A 6 2.13 -10.10 -2.53
CA GLY A 6 1.00 -10.53 -1.69
C GLY A 6 -0.36 -10.44 -2.40
N PHE A 7 -0.47 -9.57 -3.42
CA PHE A 7 -1.60 -9.50 -4.33
C PHE A 7 -1.28 -10.15 -5.69
N VAL A 8 -0.14 -9.82 -6.30
CA VAL A 8 0.24 -10.34 -7.63
C VAL A 8 1.76 -10.47 -7.78
N GLY A 9 2.24 -11.60 -8.32
CA GLY A 9 3.68 -11.82 -8.55
C GLY A 9 4.26 -10.89 -9.60
N TYR A 10 3.80 -11.01 -10.85
CA TYR A 10 4.21 -10.18 -11.97
C TYR A 10 2.97 -9.56 -12.62
N PHE A 11 2.95 -8.25 -12.79
CA PHE A 11 1.81 -7.54 -13.36
C PHE A 11 2.24 -6.60 -14.49
N ALA A 12 1.61 -6.72 -15.66
CA ALA A 12 1.98 -5.94 -16.84
C ALA A 12 0.78 -5.45 -17.65
N GLY A 13 0.88 -4.23 -18.19
CA GLY A 13 -0.05 -3.68 -19.17
C GLY A 13 -1.49 -3.48 -18.69
N GLY A 14 -1.71 -3.34 -17.38
CA GLY A 14 -3.05 -3.31 -16.78
C GLY A 14 -3.26 -2.20 -15.76
N THR A 15 -4.39 -2.31 -15.05
CA THR A 15 -4.72 -1.41 -13.94
C THR A 15 -5.15 -2.23 -12.72
N ILE A 16 -4.61 -1.87 -11.56
CA ILE A 16 -5.09 -2.31 -10.25
C ILE A 16 -5.52 -1.07 -9.49
N ASP A 17 -6.77 -1.05 -9.03
CA ASP A 17 -7.35 0.07 -8.28
C ASP A 17 -8.06 -0.45 -7.02
N ARG A 18 -7.91 0.26 -5.90
CA ARG A 18 -8.61 0.01 -4.63
C ARG A 18 -8.46 -1.43 -4.11
N CYS A 19 -7.24 -1.94 -4.13
CA CYS A 19 -6.89 -3.29 -3.70
C CYS A 19 -5.94 -3.27 -2.50
N TYR A 20 -5.86 -4.37 -1.77
CA TYR A 20 -4.93 -4.48 -0.65
C TYR A 20 -4.44 -5.91 -0.43
N SER A 21 -3.31 -6.03 0.26
CA SER A 21 -2.75 -7.30 0.71
C SER A 21 -2.30 -7.19 2.16
N THR A 22 -2.61 -8.20 2.96
CA THR A 22 -2.04 -8.39 4.31
C THR A 22 -1.19 -9.65 4.39
N SER A 23 -0.91 -10.29 3.25
CA SER A 23 -0.24 -11.58 3.17
C SER A 23 1.26 -11.43 3.33
N ASN A 24 1.87 -12.23 4.20
CA ASN A 24 3.32 -12.37 4.24
C ASN A 24 3.78 -13.21 3.05
N VAL A 25 4.84 -12.78 2.37
CA VAL A 25 5.35 -13.43 1.16
C VAL A 25 6.84 -13.72 1.24
N ILE A 26 7.23 -14.84 0.62
CA ILE A 26 8.62 -15.29 0.54
C ILE A 26 8.95 -15.61 -0.93
N GLY A 27 10.01 -15.02 -1.45
CA GLY A 27 10.48 -15.21 -2.83
C GLY A 27 12.01 -15.16 -2.94
N THR A 28 12.52 -15.23 -4.18
CA THR A 28 13.95 -15.39 -4.45
C THR A 28 14.56 -14.31 -5.36
N SER A 29 13.75 -13.39 -5.92
CA SER A 29 14.22 -12.30 -6.77
C SER A 29 13.48 -10.99 -6.48
N ASP A 30 12.25 -10.83 -6.98
CA ASP A 30 11.47 -9.60 -6.82
C ASP A 30 10.30 -9.86 -5.90
N VAL A 31 10.41 -9.35 -4.68
CA VAL A 31 9.45 -9.61 -3.61
C VAL A 31 8.87 -8.29 -3.11
N GLY A 32 7.57 -8.11 -3.28
CA GLY A 32 6.85 -6.96 -2.75
C GLY A 32 5.69 -7.37 -1.86
N GLY A 33 5.40 -6.60 -0.81
CA GLY A 33 4.21 -6.84 0.02
C GLY A 33 2.89 -6.80 -0.78
N PHE A 34 2.86 -6.06 -1.88
CA PHE A 34 1.73 -5.98 -2.82
C PHE A 34 2.03 -6.67 -4.15
N VAL A 35 3.04 -6.19 -4.88
CA VAL A 35 3.41 -6.66 -6.22
C VAL A 35 4.89 -7.06 -6.25
N GLY A 36 5.21 -8.22 -6.83
CA GLY A 36 6.62 -8.60 -7.03
C GLY A 36 7.30 -7.67 -8.04
N TYR A 37 6.85 -7.71 -9.29
CA TYR A 37 7.33 -6.81 -10.34
C TYR A 37 6.19 -6.22 -11.18
N ALA A 38 6.25 -4.91 -11.40
CA ALA A 38 5.26 -4.14 -12.15
C ALA A 38 5.86 -3.60 -13.46
N ALA A 39 5.19 -3.82 -14.60
CA ALA A 39 5.71 -3.47 -15.92
C ALA A 39 4.70 -2.74 -16.81
N GLY A 40 4.93 -1.44 -17.09
CA GLY A 40 4.06 -0.66 -17.98
C GLY A 40 2.60 -0.65 -17.52
N THR A 41 2.37 -0.45 -16.22
CA THR A 41 1.08 -0.65 -15.57
C THR A 41 0.70 0.52 -14.67
N SER A 42 -0.59 0.65 -14.34
CA SER A 42 -1.06 1.60 -13.31
C SER A 42 -1.55 0.87 -12.06
N ILE A 43 -1.05 1.25 -10.89
CA ILE A 43 -1.50 0.73 -9.59
C ILE A 43 -1.86 1.93 -8.72
N THR A 44 -3.15 2.07 -8.41
CA THR A 44 -3.70 3.24 -7.74
C THR A 44 -4.51 2.87 -6.52
N ASN A 45 -4.49 3.73 -5.50
CA ASN A 45 -5.30 3.56 -4.30
C ASN A 45 -5.10 2.18 -3.63
N CYS A 46 -3.87 1.70 -3.47
CA CYS A 46 -3.61 0.33 -2.99
C CYS A 46 -2.73 0.31 -1.74
N TYR A 47 -2.82 -0.77 -0.95
CA TYR A 47 -1.93 -0.88 0.21
C TYR A 47 -1.48 -2.30 0.56
N ALA A 48 -0.30 -2.38 1.19
CA ALA A 48 0.27 -3.63 1.70
C ALA A 48 0.66 -3.54 3.17
N LYS A 49 0.31 -4.58 3.93
CA LYS A 49 0.69 -4.73 5.34
C LYS A 49 1.49 -5.98 5.65
N GLY A 50 1.47 -6.96 4.75
CA GLY A 50 2.23 -8.19 4.93
C GLY A 50 3.73 -7.96 4.71
N ASN A 51 4.55 -8.73 5.41
CA ASN A 51 6.00 -8.70 5.27
C ASN A 51 6.44 -9.32 3.94
N ALA A 52 7.53 -8.81 3.40
CA ALA A 52 8.16 -9.31 2.19
C ALA A 52 9.54 -9.87 2.53
N THR A 53 9.80 -11.13 2.17
CA THR A 53 11.11 -11.76 2.42
C THR A 53 11.68 -12.28 1.10
N ASN A 54 12.84 -11.74 0.71
CA ASN A 54 13.66 -12.28 -0.36
C ASN A 54 14.78 -13.13 0.23
N THR A 55 14.79 -14.42 -0.08
CA THR A 55 15.83 -15.36 0.39
C THR A 55 16.93 -15.60 -0.65
N GLY A 56 16.88 -14.90 -1.78
CA GLY A 56 17.93 -14.92 -2.81
C GLY A 56 18.86 -13.71 -2.70
N ASP A 57 19.91 -13.75 -3.51
CA ASP A 57 20.99 -12.75 -3.50
C ASP A 57 20.83 -11.69 -4.60
N SER A 58 19.62 -11.50 -5.14
CA SER A 58 19.38 -10.66 -6.31
C SER A 58 18.08 -9.86 -6.21
N TYR A 59 18.10 -8.68 -6.83
CA TYR A 59 16.98 -7.77 -7.06
C TYR A 59 16.28 -7.23 -5.79
N GLY A 60 15.02 -6.82 -5.94
CA GLY A 60 14.34 -5.93 -5.01
C GLY A 60 13.47 -6.64 -3.99
N CYS A 61 13.54 -6.18 -2.75
CA CYS A 61 12.63 -6.58 -1.69
C CYS A 61 12.00 -5.33 -1.09
N ALA A 62 10.67 -5.22 -1.08
CA ALA A 62 10.03 -4.00 -0.61
C ALA A 62 8.69 -4.19 0.07
N GLY A 63 8.31 -3.21 0.90
CA GLY A 63 7.03 -3.21 1.57
C GLY A 63 5.82 -3.14 0.63
N PHE A 64 5.96 -2.57 -0.57
CA PHE A 64 4.90 -2.50 -1.59
C PHE A 64 5.28 -3.22 -2.89
N ALA A 65 6.28 -2.72 -3.63
CA ALA A 65 6.68 -3.23 -4.94
C ALA A 65 8.14 -3.69 -4.95
N GLY A 66 8.40 -4.98 -5.25
CA GLY A 66 9.77 -5.50 -5.36
C GLY A 66 10.58 -4.72 -6.41
N GLY A 67 9.99 -4.48 -7.59
CA GLY A 67 10.53 -3.54 -8.56
C GLY A 67 9.52 -3.05 -9.60
N GLY A 68 9.90 -2.04 -10.37
CA GLY A 68 9.03 -1.44 -11.39
C GLY A 68 9.75 -0.95 -12.64
N SER A 69 9.22 -1.24 -13.83
CA SER A 69 9.76 -0.75 -15.10
C SER A 69 9.30 0.68 -15.40
N SER A 70 9.96 1.30 -16.39
CA SER A 70 9.45 2.53 -17.02
C SER A 70 8.05 2.32 -17.57
N GLY A 71 7.25 3.39 -17.58
CA GLY A 71 5.83 3.33 -17.93
C GLY A 71 4.92 2.77 -16.83
N THR A 72 5.48 2.32 -15.70
CA THR A 72 4.69 1.98 -14.50
C THR A 72 4.41 3.22 -13.68
N THR A 73 3.17 3.36 -13.19
CA THR A 73 2.74 4.40 -12.25
C THR A 73 2.21 3.77 -10.97
N LEU A 74 2.77 4.15 -9.83
CA LEU A 74 2.27 3.83 -8.50
C LEU A 74 1.79 5.13 -7.86
N ASP A 75 0.51 5.20 -7.52
CA ASP A 75 -0.17 6.44 -7.13
C ASP A 75 -1.13 6.20 -5.96
N ASP A 76 -1.13 7.09 -4.97
CA ASP A 76 -1.96 6.97 -3.76
C ASP A 76 -1.87 5.59 -3.09
N CYS A 77 -0.65 5.06 -2.94
CA CYS A 77 -0.43 3.75 -2.36
C CYS A 77 0.37 3.80 -1.05
N TYR A 78 0.24 2.78 -0.20
CA TYR A 78 1.11 2.70 0.97
C TYR A 78 1.54 1.29 1.40
N SER A 79 2.64 1.22 2.16
CA SER A 79 3.11 0.00 2.82
C SER A 79 3.41 0.17 4.30
N THR A 80 3.26 -0.93 5.05
CA THR A 80 3.67 -1.04 6.48
C THR A 80 4.44 -2.32 6.79
N GLY A 81 4.49 -3.26 5.83
CA GLY A 81 5.18 -4.53 6.00
C GLY A 81 6.71 -4.39 6.03
N ILE A 82 7.37 -5.31 6.71
CA ILE A 82 8.84 -5.37 6.82
C ILE A 82 9.40 -6.03 5.55
N PRO A 83 10.25 -5.34 4.76
CA PRO A 83 11.08 -5.98 3.76
C PRO A 83 12.31 -6.64 4.41
N THR A 84 12.71 -7.82 3.95
CA THR A 84 13.88 -8.55 4.48
C THR A 84 14.62 -9.28 3.38
N GLY A 85 15.94 -9.04 3.28
CA GLY A 85 16.81 -9.70 2.31
C GLY A 85 16.78 -9.05 0.92
N GLY A 86 17.47 -9.62 -0.07
CA GLY A 86 17.66 -8.99 -1.38
C GLY A 86 18.64 -7.80 -1.35
N THR A 87 19.01 -7.33 -2.54
CA THR A 87 20.04 -6.29 -2.73
C THR A 87 19.45 -4.89 -2.64
N TYR A 88 18.26 -4.69 -3.18
CA TYR A 88 17.58 -3.40 -3.22
C TYR A 88 16.38 -3.41 -2.28
N ASN A 89 16.66 -3.14 -1.00
CA ASN A 89 15.62 -3.08 0.03
C ASN A 89 14.97 -1.70 0.08
N GLY A 90 13.64 -1.66 0.00
CA GLY A 90 12.87 -0.43 0.05
C GLY A 90 11.64 -0.50 0.93
N GLY A 91 11.37 0.57 1.69
CA GLY A 91 10.14 0.67 2.48
C GLY A 91 8.89 0.61 1.62
N PHE A 92 8.93 1.22 0.43
CA PHE A 92 7.84 1.17 -0.54
C PHE A 92 8.23 0.41 -1.81
N CYS A 93 9.25 0.86 -2.54
CA CYS A 93 9.73 0.24 -3.78
C CYS A 93 11.19 -0.17 -3.66
N GLY A 94 11.54 -1.36 -4.15
CA GLY A 94 12.89 -1.88 -4.06
C GLY A 94 13.82 -1.21 -5.06
N TYR A 95 13.46 -1.23 -6.34
CA TYR A 95 14.23 -0.58 -7.41
C TYR A 95 13.38 -0.32 -8.67
N GLY A 96 13.88 0.54 -9.55
CA GLY A 96 13.47 0.59 -10.94
C GLY A 96 13.32 2.00 -11.49
N SER A 97 12.33 2.17 -12.36
CA SER A 97 12.02 3.46 -13.02
C SER A 97 10.52 3.72 -13.10
N ALA A 98 9.76 3.11 -12.18
CA ALA A 98 8.36 3.44 -11.99
C ALA A 98 8.24 4.91 -11.54
N THR A 99 7.19 5.58 -12.02
CA THR A 99 6.80 6.88 -11.48
C THR A 99 6.00 6.65 -10.21
N ILE A 100 6.49 7.16 -9.08
CA ILE A 100 5.89 6.95 -7.77
C ILE A 100 5.45 8.31 -7.23
N THR A 101 4.14 8.49 -7.09
CA THR A 101 3.51 9.76 -6.72
C THR A 101 2.60 9.53 -5.51
N ASP A 102 2.67 10.43 -4.53
CA ASP A 102 1.81 10.42 -3.33
C ASP A 102 1.70 9.05 -2.63
N CYS A 103 2.81 8.29 -2.68
CA CYS A 103 2.95 6.99 -2.06
C CYS A 103 3.77 7.08 -0.77
N PHE A 104 3.38 6.30 0.24
CA PHE A 104 3.98 6.36 1.56
C PHE A 104 4.40 4.99 2.08
N TRP A 105 5.40 4.96 2.96
CA TRP A 105 5.63 3.80 3.81
C TRP A 105 5.85 4.22 5.25
N ASP A 106 5.51 3.31 6.15
CA ASP A 106 5.74 3.47 7.57
C ASP A 106 7.17 3.05 7.94
N THR A 107 8.03 4.02 8.25
CA THR A 107 9.46 3.79 8.54
C THR A 107 9.70 3.02 9.82
N GLU A 108 8.77 3.08 10.78
CA GLU A 108 8.92 2.47 12.11
C GLU A 108 8.49 1.01 12.08
N THR A 109 7.35 0.70 11.45
CA THR A 109 6.87 -0.69 11.32
C THR A 109 7.65 -1.51 10.32
N SER A 110 8.07 -0.89 9.20
CA SER A 110 8.90 -1.59 8.20
C SER A 110 10.36 -1.76 8.65
N GLY A 111 10.82 -0.98 9.64
CA GLY A 111 12.20 -0.98 10.08
C GLY A 111 13.20 -0.47 9.04
N THR A 112 12.73 0.25 8.01
CA THR A 112 13.59 0.81 6.95
C THR A 112 13.35 2.30 6.71
N GLU A 113 14.46 3.02 6.56
CA GLU A 113 14.48 4.46 6.33
C GLU A 113 14.62 4.82 4.84
N THR A 114 14.84 3.84 3.96
CA THR A 114 15.14 4.05 2.53
C THR A 114 14.16 3.34 1.62
N SER A 115 13.96 3.88 0.42
CA SER A 115 13.11 3.31 -0.63
C SER A 115 13.49 3.93 -1.97
N ASP A 116 13.35 3.21 -3.08
CA ASP A 116 13.53 3.74 -4.44
C ASP A 116 12.25 4.45 -4.90
N GLY A 117 11.89 5.51 -4.17
CA GLY A 117 10.68 6.31 -4.36
C GLY A 117 9.63 6.15 -3.27
N GLY A 118 8.61 7.01 -3.34
CA GLY A 118 7.65 7.25 -2.27
C GLY A 118 8.22 8.16 -1.18
N THR A 119 7.45 8.42 -0.12
CA THR A 119 7.88 9.21 1.04
C THR A 119 7.73 8.43 2.33
N GLY A 120 8.82 8.28 3.08
CA GLY A 120 8.80 7.67 4.41
C GLY A 120 8.08 8.56 5.42
N LYS A 121 7.23 7.95 6.24
CA LYS A 121 6.49 8.60 7.31
C LYS A 121 6.60 7.74 8.57
N THR A 122 6.62 8.39 9.74
CA THR A 122 6.51 7.66 11.01
C THR A 122 5.12 7.03 11.15
N THR A 123 4.97 6.06 12.05
CA THR A 123 3.67 5.44 12.35
C THR A 123 2.63 6.48 12.77
N ALA A 124 3.04 7.49 13.55
CA ALA A 124 2.13 8.57 13.95
C ALA A 124 1.59 9.35 12.74
N LEU A 125 2.46 9.68 11.77
CA LEU A 125 2.06 10.39 10.55
C LEU A 125 1.24 9.49 9.62
N MET A 126 1.60 8.22 9.49
CA MET A 126 0.83 7.24 8.72
C MET A 126 -0.57 6.97 9.27
N LYS A 127 -0.84 7.36 10.52
CA LYS A 127 -2.16 7.31 11.16
C LYS A 127 -2.85 8.67 11.24
N THR A 128 -2.25 9.71 10.65
CA THR A 128 -2.77 11.07 10.67
C THR A 128 -3.43 11.40 9.33
N LYS A 129 -4.74 11.69 9.34
CA LYS A 129 -5.51 12.01 8.12
C LYS A 129 -4.85 13.08 7.25
N ALA A 130 -4.35 14.15 7.88
CA ALA A 130 -3.74 15.28 7.20
C ALA A 130 -2.57 14.86 6.28
N THR A 131 -1.79 13.86 6.69
CA THR A 131 -0.66 13.34 5.87
C THR A 131 -1.09 12.90 4.48
N PHE A 132 -2.29 12.35 4.36
CA PHE A 132 -2.82 11.85 3.09
C PHE A 132 -3.65 12.92 2.35
N THR A 133 -4.45 13.72 3.06
CA THR A 133 -5.21 14.80 2.41
C THR A 133 -4.32 15.90 1.85
N ASP A 134 -3.20 16.19 2.51
CA ASP A 134 -2.22 17.17 2.03
C ASP A 134 -1.49 16.69 0.76
N ALA A 135 -1.48 15.37 0.53
CA ALA A 135 -1.01 14.72 -0.68
C ALA A 135 -2.12 14.50 -1.72
N GLY A 136 -3.35 14.99 -1.47
CA GLY A 136 -4.44 14.93 -2.43
C GLY A 136 -5.33 13.68 -2.37
N TRP A 137 -5.11 12.75 -1.43
CA TRP A 137 -5.92 11.52 -1.33
C TRP A 137 -7.40 11.83 -1.07
N ASP A 138 -8.32 11.09 -1.72
CA ASP A 138 -9.77 11.33 -1.59
C ASP A 138 -10.36 10.72 -0.30
N PHE A 139 -10.59 11.61 0.67
CA PHE A 139 -11.38 11.37 1.88
C PHE A 139 -12.75 12.07 1.87
N THR A 140 -13.17 12.63 0.74
CA THR A 140 -14.38 13.46 0.60
C THR A 140 -15.54 12.73 -0.06
N THR A 141 -15.27 11.93 -1.09
CA THR A 141 -16.19 10.99 -1.73
C THR A 141 -15.70 9.56 -1.48
N PRO A 142 -15.57 9.19 -0.19
CA PRO A 142 -14.31 8.70 0.32
C PRO A 142 -13.95 7.35 -0.27
N ILE A 143 -12.86 7.33 -1.04
CA ILE A 143 -12.10 6.10 -1.28
C ILE A 143 -11.47 5.68 0.05
N TRP A 144 -10.87 6.64 0.75
CA TRP A 144 -10.11 6.43 1.96
C TRP A 144 -10.88 6.86 3.22
N TYR A 145 -10.70 6.08 4.27
CA TYR A 145 -11.22 6.32 5.61
C TYR A 145 -10.11 6.06 6.63
N ILE A 146 -10.09 6.81 7.73
CA ILE A 146 -9.13 6.61 8.82
C ILE A 146 -9.86 6.66 10.16
N ASN A 147 -9.61 5.65 10.99
CA ASN A 147 -10.20 5.51 12.32
C ASN A 147 -9.24 4.70 13.20
N PRO A 148 -8.98 5.12 14.45
CA PRO A 148 -8.03 4.44 15.34
C PRO A 148 -8.29 2.94 15.56
N THR A 149 -9.53 2.46 15.34
CA THR A 149 -9.94 1.07 15.56
C THR A 149 -10.08 0.25 14.28
N ILE A 150 -9.97 0.88 13.10
CA ILE A 150 -10.04 0.20 11.80
C ILE A 150 -8.65 0.14 11.22
N ASN A 151 -8.26 -1.04 10.74
CA ASN A 151 -6.97 -1.23 10.07
C ASN A 151 -5.80 -0.67 10.89
N ASP A 152 -5.84 -0.83 12.21
CA ASP A 152 -4.85 -0.34 13.19
C ASP A 152 -4.61 1.18 13.16
N GLY A 153 -5.56 1.96 12.65
CA GLY A 153 -5.46 3.41 12.53
C GLY A 153 -4.89 3.90 11.21
N TYR A 154 -4.50 3.01 10.29
CA TYR A 154 -4.04 3.38 8.95
C TYR A 154 -5.22 3.62 8.00
N PRO A 155 -5.03 4.37 6.89
CA PRO A 155 -6.05 4.49 5.86
C PRO A 155 -6.54 3.13 5.37
N ALA A 156 -7.84 2.99 5.22
CA ALA A 156 -8.49 1.81 4.68
C ALA A 156 -9.66 2.21 3.78
N PHE A 157 -10.11 1.28 2.93
CA PHE A 157 -11.28 1.53 2.10
C PHE A 157 -12.56 1.57 2.94
N ILE A 158 -13.50 2.44 2.57
CA ILE A 158 -14.81 2.54 3.23
C ILE A 158 -15.56 1.19 3.27
N GLY A 159 -15.37 0.32 2.26
CA GLY A 159 -15.96 -1.02 2.21
C GLY A 159 -15.39 -2.03 3.23
N VAL A 160 -14.19 -1.80 3.76
CA VAL A 160 -13.62 -2.62 4.85
C VAL A 160 -14.35 -2.33 6.17
N VAL A 161 -14.84 -1.10 6.34
CA VAL A 161 -15.58 -0.64 7.52
C VAL A 161 -16.95 -1.32 7.66
N THR A 162 -17.63 -1.64 6.55
CA THR A 162 -18.96 -2.27 6.56
C THR A 162 -18.95 -3.75 6.98
N ARG A 163 -17.78 -4.39 7.09
CA ARG A 163 -17.64 -5.76 7.62
C ARG A 163 -17.51 -5.82 9.14
N ILE A 164 -17.33 -4.69 9.85
CA ILE A 164 -17.36 -4.61 11.32
C ILE A 164 -18.75 -4.19 11.82
N LYS A 165 -19.81 -4.85 11.33
CA LYS A 165 -21.18 -4.60 11.83
C LYS A 165 -21.28 -5.12 13.27
N GLY A 166 -21.42 -4.19 14.21
CA GLY A 166 -21.48 -4.43 15.64
C GLY A 166 -21.03 -3.22 16.49
N ASN A 167 -20.42 -2.20 15.87
CA ASN A 167 -20.03 -0.97 16.55
C ASN A 167 -21.04 0.18 16.27
N PRO A 168 -21.88 0.58 17.25
CA PRO A 168 -22.93 1.58 17.06
C PRO A 168 -22.43 2.97 16.65
N ASN A 169 -21.15 3.28 16.88
CA ASN A 169 -20.56 4.57 16.49
C ASN A 169 -20.21 4.65 14.99
N ILE A 170 -20.09 3.51 14.31
CA ILE A 170 -19.75 3.43 12.88
C ILE A 170 -21.01 3.45 12.02
N ASP A 171 -22.10 2.83 12.51
CA ASP A 171 -23.39 2.81 11.81
C ASP A 171 -23.95 4.23 11.59
N GLN A 172 -23.65 5.19 12.48
CA GLN A 172 -24.09 6.59 12.35
C GLN A 172 -23.38 7.37 11.23
N LEU A 173 -22.11 7.04 10.94
CA LEU A 173 -21.37 7.64 9.81
C LEU A 173 -21.83 7.05 8.47
N ILE A 174 -22.21 5.77 8.45
CA ILE A 174 -22.76 5.11 7.27
C ILE A 174 -24.16 5.65 6.94
N TYR A 175 -25.01 5.88 7.95
CA TYR A 175 -26.36 6.43 7.75
C TYR A 175 -26.33 7.84 7.14
N GLN A 176 -25.45 8.72 7.63
CA GLN A 176 -25.29 10.07 7.09
C GLN A 176 -24.77 10.09 5.64
N HIS A 177 -24.04 9.05 5.22
CA HIS A 177 -23.52 8.92 3.86
C HIS A 177 -24.60 8.42 2.88
N VAL A 178 -25.43 7.45 3.28
CA VAL A 178 -26.56 6.96 2.46
C VAL A 178 -27.60 8.06 2.21
N GLU A 179 -27.88 8.91 3.20
CA GLU A 179 -28.81 10.04 3.01
C GLU A 179 -28.29 11.14 2.07
N ARG A 180 -26.97 11.28 1.94
CA ARG A 180 -26.34 12.26 1.03
C ARG A 180 -26.22 11.77 -0.42
N MET A 181 -26.25 10.46 -0.65
CA MET A 181 -26.24 9.88 -2.01
C MET A 181 -27.66 9.65 -2.58
N GLY A 182 -28.69 9.87 -1.77
CA GLY A 182 -30.11 9.72 -2.15
C GLY A 182 -30.86 11.04 -2.38
N ARG A 183 -30.16 12.17 -2.58
CA ARG A 183 -30.75 13.48 -2.90
C ARG A 183 -30.09 14.10 -4.12
#